data_AF-A0A4Z0LT69-F1
#
_entry.id   AF-A0A4Z0LT69-F1
#
_cell.length_a   1.000
_cell.length_b   1.000
_cell.length_c   1.000
_cell.angle_alpha   90.00
_cell.angle_beta   90.00
_cell.angle_gamma   90.00
#
_symmetry.space_group_name_H-M   'P 1'
#
loop_
_entity.id
_entity.type
_entity.pdbx_description
1 polymer ?
#
loop_
_entity_poly.entity_id
_entity_poly.type
_entity_poly.pdbx_seq_one_letter_code
_entity_poly.pdbx_strand_id
1 'polypeptide(L)'
;MLVTRMTRVVNVDIWNIWHMTFTGAMLHLATGSYWLGILGVVVHAAFVYKLGDWFAKDTRDYFGLEGIAIPHGSSAYLGPVAVLVDTIIEKIPGLNRIHFSADDVQKRFGPFGEPVTVGCVMGLVSGVLAGDDADAVLPLAGEQ
;
A
#
# COMPACT_ATOMS: atom_id res chain seq x y z
N MET A 1 -3.33 21.95 4.82
CA MET A 1 -4.38 21.49 3.88
C MET A 1 -5.79 21.51 4.47
N LEU A 2 -5.97 21.22 5.76
CA LEU A 2 -7.29 21.26 6.42
C LEU A 2 -7.87 22.68 6.53
N VAL A 3 -7.06 23.65 6.96
CA VAL A 3 -7.45 25.07 7.04
C VAL A 3 -7.81 25.63 5.66
N THR A 4 -7.09 25.19 4.63
CA THR A 4 -7.34 25.57 3.22
C THR A 4 -8.43 24.74 2.55
N ARG A 5 -9.11 23.83 3.28
CA ARG A 5 -10.15 22.90 2.78
C ARG A 5 -9.72 22.05 1.58
N MET A 6 -8.42 21.80 1.41
CA MET A 6 -7.90 21.04 0.26
C MET A 6 -8.01 19.52 0.43
N THR A 7 -8.06 19.05 1.68
CA THR A 7 -8.25 17.65 2.09
C THR A 7 -9.14 17.62 3.34
N ARG A 8 -9.92 16.55 3.54
CA ARG A 8 -10.63 16.30 4.81
C ARG A 8 -9.92 15.27 5.70
N VAL A 9 -8.81 14.72 5.22
CA VAL A 9 -8.05 13.67 5.89
C VAL A 9 -6.99 14.26 6.81
N VAL A 10 -6.97 13.78 8.06
CA VAL A 10 -5.90 14.01 9.04
C VAL A 10 -5.12 12.72 9.16
N ASN A 11 -3.81 12.77 8.92
CA ASN A 11 -2.95 11.63 9.21
C ASN A 11 -2.56 11.64 10.70
N VAL A 12 -2.93 10.58 11.41
CA VAL A 12 -2.60 10.34 12.83
C VAL A 12 -1.59 9.21 13.01
N ASP A 13 -1.20 8.53 11.93
CA ASP A 13 -0.21 7.46 11.97
C ASP A 13 1.22 8.03 11.89
N ILE A 14 1.95 7.86 12.98
CA ILE A 14 3.33 8.34 13.12
C ILE A 14 4.32 7.56 12.24
N TRP A 15 4.02 6.29 11.95
CA TRP A 15 4.86 5.44 11.11
C TRP A 15 4.80 5.85 9.64
N ASN A 16 3.67 6.44 9.22
CA ASN A 16 3.51 6.94 7.87
C ASN A 16 4.45 8.09 7.50
N ILE A 17 4.82 8.89 8.49
CA ILE A 17 5.61 10.11 8.32
C ILE A 17 6.97 9.78 7.72
N TRP A 18 7.49 8.57 7.97
CA TRP A 18 8.78 8.13 7.46
C TRP A 18 8.87 8.24 5.93
N HIS A 19 7.84 7.85 5.17
CA HIS A 19 7.85 7.93 3.69
C HIS A 19 8.10 9.36 3.18
N MET A 20 7.49 10.34 3.84
CA MET A 20 7.62 11.75 3.50
C MET A 20 9.01 12.25 3.87
N THR A 21 9.48 11.92 5.08
CA THR A 21 10.81 12.30 5.55
C THR A 21 11.94 11.65 4.77
N PHE A 22 11.74 10.41 4.27
CA PHE A 22 12.70 9.70 3.44
C PHE A 22 12.92 10.43 2.12
N THR A 23 11.84 10.88 1.47
CA THR A 23 11.94 11.70 0.25
C THR A 23 12.64 13.03 0.52
N GLY A 24 12.35 13.67 1.65
CA GLY A 24 13.06 14.89 2.07
C GLY A 24 14.55 14.65 2.32
N ALA A 25 14.90 13.55 2.97
CA ALA A 25 16.28 13.15 3.22
C ALA A 25 17.03 12.88 1.91
N MET A 26 16.40 12.18 0.94
CA MET A 26 16.98 11.97 -0.39
C MET A 26 17.23 13.29 -1.11
N LEU A 27 16.29 14.22 -1.09
CA LEU A 27 16.45 15.55 -1.70
C LEU A 27 17.54 16.37 -1.02
N HIS A 28 17.65 16.28 0.30
CA HIS A 28 18.72 16.94 1.04
C HIS A 28 20.09 16.35 0.67
N LEU A 29 20.22 15.02 0.62
CA LEU A 29 21.46 14.34 0.25
C LEU A 29 21.86 14.62 -1.20
N ALA A 30 20.90 14.66 -2.12
CA ALA A 30 21.17 14.92 -3.54
C ALA A 30 21.53 16.38 -3.82
N THR A 31 20.94 17.33 -3.09
CA THR A 31 21.06 18.77 -3.41
C THR A 31 21.92 19.57 -2.43
N GLY A 32 22.26 19.00 -1.27
CA GLY A 32 22.96 19.69 -0.17
C GLY A 32 22.15 20.77 0.54
N SER A 33 20.94 21.08 0.07
CA SER A 33 20.09 22.14 0.63
C SER A 33 19.04 21.55 1.58
N TYR A 34 19.09 21.98 2.84
CA TYR A 34 18.11 21.61 3.86
C TYR A 34 16.70 22.09 3.51
N TRP A 35 16.59 23.29 2.95
CA TRP A 35 15.31 23.90 2.56
C TRP A 35 14.60 23.15 1.43
N LEU A 36 15.36 22.62 0.47
CA LEU A 36 14.80 21.78 -0.59
C LEU A 36 14.32 20.42 -0.07
N GLY A 37 15.01 19.86 0.94
CA GLY A 37 14.55 18.67 1.65
C GLY A 37 13.20 18.91 2.33
N ILE A 38 13.07 19.99 3.11
CA ILE A 38 11.80 20.36 3.76
C ILE A 38 10.68 20.57 2.73
N LEU A 39 10.95 21.31 1.66
CA LEU A 39 9.97 21.54 0.60
C LEU A 39 9.49 20.22 0.00
N GLY A 40 10.41 19.28 -0.23
CA GLY A 40 10.11 17.93 -0.68
C GLY A 40 9.17 17.18 0.26
N VAL A 41 9.42 17.22 1.57
CA VAL A 41 8.53 16.61 2.58
C VAL A 41 7.13 17.20 2.51
N VAL A 42 7.02 18.54 2.44
CA VAL A 42 5.73 19.24 2.42
C VAL A 42 4.94 18.90 1.15
N VAL A 43 5.60 18.90 -0.01
CA VAL A 43 4.95 18.56 -1.29
C VAL A 43 4.52 17.10 -1.32
N HIS A 44 5.38 16.19 -0.87
CA HIS A 44 5.06 14.77 -0.77
C HIS A 44 3.86 14.53 0.16
N ALA A 45 3.86 15.18 1.34
CA ALA A 45 2.75 15.11 2.28
C ALA A 45 1.44 15.61 1.67
N ALA A 46 1.49 16.75 0.97
CA ALA A 46 0.33 17.31 0.30
C ALA A 46 -0.24 16.36 -0.77
N PHE A 47 0.64 15.70 -1.54
CA PHE A 47 0.25 14.76 -2.58
C PHE A 47 -0.41 13.51 -1.99
N VAL A 48 0.21 12.88 -0.99
CA VAL A 48 -0.31 11.67 -0.33
C VAL A 48 -1.65 11.94 0.36
N TYR A 49 -1.79 13.08 1.05
CA TYR A 49 -3.06 13.45 1.68
C TYR A 49 -4.17 13.73 0.66
N LYS A 50 -3.82 14.29 -0.51
CA LYS A 50 -4.79 14.50 -1.60
C LYS A 50 -5.28 13.17 -2.18
N LEU A 51 -4.36 12.23 -2.41
CA LEU A 51 -4.71 10.90 -2.91
C LEU A 51 -5.53 10.11 -1.88
N GLY A 52 -5.17 10.16 -0.60
CA GLY A 52 -5.96 9.54 0.45
C GLY A 52 -7.39 10.09 0.54
N ASP A 53 -7.60 11.39 0.28
CA ASP A 53 -8.93 12.01 0.21
C ASP A 53 -9.74 11.52 -1.00
N TRP A 54 -9.09 11.28 -2.15
CA TRP A 54 -9.74 10.71 -3.34
C TRP A 54 -10.15 9.25 -3.14
N PHE A 55 -9.25 8.42 -2.61
CA PHE A 55 -9.50 6.99 -2.38
C PHE A 55 -10.24 6.71 -1.06
N ALA A 56 -10.65 7.75 -0.32
CA ALA A 56 -11.44 7.61 0.90
C ALA A 56 -12.79 6.93 0.65
N LYS A 57 -13.40 7.17 -0.52
CA LYS A 57 -14.65 6.50 -0.92
C LYS A 57 -14.44 5.00 -1.13
N ASP A 58 -13.42 4.62 -1.88
CA ASP A 58 -13.14 3.21 -2.18
C ASP A 58 -12.74 2.44 -0.92
N THR A 59 -11.95 3.08 -0.04
CA THR A 59 -11.58 2.51 1.25
C THR A 59 -12.81 2.29 2.13
N ARG A 60 -13.74 3.24 2.18
CA ARG A 60 -14.99 3.10 2.94
C ARG A 60 -15.87 1.99 2.36
N ASP A 61 -16.04 1.95 1.04
CA ASP A 61 -16.95 1.00 0.39
C ASP A 61 -16.38 -0.44 0.47
N TYR A 62 -15.04 -0.60 0.50
CA TYR A 62 -14.37 -1.90 0.65
C TYR A 62 -14.27 -2.38 2.11
N PHE A 63 -13.84 -1.52 3.05
CA PHE A 63 -13.64 -1.89 4.45
C PHE A 63 -14.86 -1.62 5.35
N GLY A 64 -15.89 -0.92 4.87
CA GLY A 64 -17.06 -0.51 5.65
C GLY A 64 -16.79 0.57 6.70
N LEU A 65 -15.61 1.19 6.68
CA LEU A 65 -15.16 2.15 7.70
C LEU A 65 -15.56 3.57 7.31
N GLU A 66 -16.69 4.05 7.82
CA GLU A 66 -17.18 5.40 7.55
C GLU A 66 -16.31 6.47 8.23
N GLY A 67 -15.85 7.46 7.46
CA GLY A 67 -15.05 8.58 7.96
C GLY A 67 -13.55 8.32 8.11
N ILE A 68 -13.07 7.11 7.77
CA ILE A 68 -11.65 6.76 7.80
C ILE A 68 -11.09 6.76 6.36
N ALA A 69 -9.96 7.43 6.18
CA ALA A 69 -9.17 7.36 4.96
C ALA A 69 -7.78 6.83 5.31
N ILE A 70 -7.16 6.07 4.40
CA ILE A 70 -5.82 5.50 4.58
C ILE A 70 -4.85 6.25 3.65
N PRO A 71 -4.33 7.42 4.05
CA PRO A 71 -3.41 8.20 3.24
C PRO A 71 -1.97 7.68 3.43
N HIS A 72 -1.74 6.39 3.22
CA HIS A 72 -0.39 5.83 3.37
C HIS A 72 0.41 6.02 2.09
N GLY A 73 1.70 6.34 2.21
CA GLY A 73 2.57 6.47 1.03
C GLY A 73 2.44 5.27 0.08
N SER A 74 2.55 4.05 0.60
CA SER A 74 2.42 2.81 -0.19
C SER A 74 1.06 2.65 -0.90
N SER A 75 -0.06 2.84 -0.19
CA SER A 75 -1.40 2.67 -0.78
C SER A 75 -1.79 3.83 -1.71
N ALA A 76 -1.48 5.06 -1.31
CA ALA A 76 -1.81 6.26 -2.06
C ALA A 76 -1.06 6.31 -3.39
N TYR A 77 0.24 5.97 -3.42
CA TYR A 77 1.02 5.93 -4.67
C TYR A 77 0.56 4.84 -5.64
N LEU A 78 0.11 3.71 -5.10
CA LEU A 78 -0.41 2.61 -5.91
C LEU A 78 -1.81 2.90 -6.43
N GLY A 79 -2.58 3.81 -5.80
CA GLY A 79 -3.93 4.17 -6.25
C GLY A 79 -4.03 4.56 -7.73
N PRO A 80 -3.25 5.52 -8.24
CA PRO A 80 -3.24 5.86 -9.67
C PRO A 80 -2.85 4.69 -10.59
N VAL A 81 -1.93 3.83 -10.15
CA VAL A 81 -1.53 2.63 -10.89
C VAL A 81 -2.68 1.62 -10.91
N ALA A 82 -3.37 1.44 -9.79
CA ALA A 82 -4.52 0.57 -9.67
C ALA A 82 -5.66 1.03 -10.58
N VAL A 83 -5.98 2.33 -10.61
CA VAL A 83 -6.99 2.89 -11.53
C VAL A 83 -6.60 2.66 -12.99
N LEU A 84 -5.32 2.82 -13.33
CA LEU A 84 -4.84 2.55 -14.69
C LEU A 84 -4.99 1.07 -15.06
N VAL A 85 -4.59 0.17 -14.16
CA VAL A 85 -4.71 -1.28 -14.38
C VAL A 85 -6.18 -1.68 -14.47
N ASP A 86 -7.03 -1.16 -13.60
CA ASP A 86 -8.48 -1.40 -13.61
C ASP A 86 -9.11 -0.96 -14.93
N THR A 87 -8.76 0.24 -15.42
CA THR A 87 -9.21 0.73 -16.74
C THR A 87 -8.76 -0.18 -17.90
N ILE A 88 -7.58 -0.80 -17.80
CA ILE A 88 -7.08 -1.75 -18.79
C ILE A 88 -7.86 -3.06 -18.71
N ILE A 89 -8.10 -3.57 -17.51
CA ILE A 89 -8.85 -4.81 -17.27
C ILE A 89 -10.30 -4.67 -17.73
N GLU A 90 -10.95 -3.53 -17.44
CA GLU A 90 -12.32 -3.24 -17.86
C GLU A 90 -12.50 -3.27 -19.39
N LYS A 91 -11.46 -2.87 -20.14
CA LYS A 91 -11.45 -2.88 -21.61
C LYS A 91 -11.26 -4.26 -22.23
N ILE A 92 -10.85 -5.27 -21.47
CA ILE A 92 -10.66 -6.64 -21.97
C ILE A 92 -11.95 -7.44 -21.75
N PRO A 93 -12.75 -7.70 -22.80
CA PRO A 93 -14.00 -8.46 -22.67
C PRO A 93 -13.68 -9.90 -22.24
N GLY A 94 -14.14 -10.28 -21.03
CA GLY A 94 -13.92 -11.60 -20.43
C GLY A 94 -13.27 -11.50 -19.05
N LEU A 95 -12.21 -10.69 -18.90
CA LEU A 95 -11.54 -10.48 -17.62
C LEU A 95 -12.37 -9.62 -16.66
N ASN A 96 -13.11 -8.64 -17.21
CA ASN A 96 -14.07 -7.79 -16.49
C ASN A 96 -15.25 -8.57 -15.86
N ARG A 97 -15.38 -9.88 -16.09
CA ARG A 97 -16.43 -10.72 -15.47
C ARG A 97 -15.89 -11.66 -14.38
N ILE A 98 -14.57 -11.73 -14.21
CA ILE A 98 -13.93 -12.62 -13.25
C ILE A 98 -13.79 -11.85 -11.94
N HIS A 99 -14.77 -11.98 -11.06
CA HIS A 99 -14.63 -11.58 -9.67
C HIS A 99 -13.94 -12.72 -8.91
N PHE A 100 -12.69 -12.50 -8.54
CA PHE A 100 -11.91 -13.42 -7.73
C PHE A 100 -11.66 -12.73 -6.38
N SER A 101 -12.54 -12.92 -5.42
CA SER A 101 -12.34 -12.39 -4.07
C SER A 101 -11.43 -13.32 -3.26
N ALA A 102 -10.71 -12.78 -2.28
CA ALA A 102 -9.94 -13.61 -1.33
C ALA A 102 -10.83 -14.64 -0.63
N ASP A 103 -12.11 -14.30 -0.37
CA ASP A 103 -13.11 -15.21 0.18
C ASP A 103 -13.44 -16.37 -0.78
N ASP A 104 -13.46 -16.14 -2.09
CA ASP A 104 -13.66 -17.20 -3.08
C ASP A 104 -12.45 -18.14 -3.16
N VAL A 105 -11.24 -17.60 -2.97
CA VAL A 105 -10.01 -18.41 -2.85
C VAL A 105 -10.06 -19.26 -1.58
N GLN A 106 -10.40 -18.66 -0.44
CA GLN A 106 -10.51 -19.37 0.83
C GLN A 106 -11.61 -20.44 0.77
N LYS A 107 -12.77 -20.15 0.16
CA LYS A 107 -13.84 -21.14 -0.04
C LYS A 107 -13.46 -22.27 -1.00
N ARG A 108 -12.61 -22.00 -1.99
CA ARG A 108 -12.23 -22.99 -3.02
C ARG A 108 -10.98 -23.81 -2.65
N PHE A 109 -10.03 -23.22 -1.92
CA PHE A 109 -8.77 -23.84 -1.50
C PHE A 109 -8.72 -24.23 -0.01
N GLY A 110 -9.74 -23.87 0.78
CA GLY A 110 -9.85 -24.26 2.19
C GLY A 110 -8.66 -23.75 3.02
N PRO A 111 -8.05 -24.57 3.89
CA PRO A 111 -6.94 -24.16 4.77
C PRO A 111 -5.68 -23.70 4.02
N PHE A 112 -5.53 -24.03 2.73
CA PHE A 112 -4.41 -23.56 1.90
C PHE A 112 -4.61 -22.13 1.36
N GLY A 113 -5.84 -21.62 1.39
CA GLY A 113 -6.16 -20.24 1.02
C GLY A 113 -6.15 -19.26 2.18
N GLU A 114 -5.88 -19.73 3.42
CA GLU A 114 -5.73 -18.83 4.55
C GLU A 114 -4.48 -17.95 4.37
N PRO A 115 -4.58 -16.63 4.66
CA PRO A 115 -3.46 -15.70 4.51
C PRO A 115 -2.16 -16.21 5.15
N VAL A 116 -2.26 -16.84 6.32
CA VAL A 116 -1.13 -17.43 7.05
C VAL A 116 -0.47 -18.57 6.27
N THR A 117 -1.26 -19.44 5.64
CA THR A 117 -0.72 -20.57 4.85
C THR A 117 -0.06 -20.06 3.57
N VAL A 118 -0.64 -19.03 2.95
CA VAL A 118 -0.06 -18.40 1.75
C VAL A 118 1.25 -17.68 2.09
N GLY A 119 1.29 -16.93 3.20
CA GLY A 119 2.49 -16.28 3.73
C GLY A 119 3.60 -17.29 4.05
N CYS A 120 3.26 -18.39 4.70
CA CYS A 120 4.19 -19.49 5.00
C CYS A 120 4.80 -20.12 3.74
N VAL A 121 3.99 -20.39 2.71
CA VAL A 121 4.48 -20.93 1.43
C VAL A 121 5.38 -19.93 0.70
N MET A 122 5.00 -18.65 0.68
CA MET A 122 5.81 -17.59 0.06
C MET A 122 7.15 -17.43 0.80
N GLY A 123 7.14 -17.44 2.14
CA GLY A 123 8.35 -17.40 2.97
C GLY A 123 9.28 -18.60 2.72
N LEU A 124 8.73 -19.81 2.62
CA LEU A 124 9.47 -21.02 2.26
C LEU A 124 10.12 -20.92 0.88
N VAL A 125 9.38 -20.46 -0.13
CA VAL A 125 9.89 -20.31 -1.51
C VAL A 125 10.99 -19.25 -1.55
N SER A 126 10.79 -18.10 -0.90
CA SER A 126 11.79 -17.04 -0.83
C SER A 126 13.05 -17.48 -0.09
N GLY A 127 12.93 -18.21 1.03
CA GLY A 127 14.08 -18.72 1.78
C GLY A 127 14.90 -19.75 1.00
N VAL A 128 14.24 -20.65 0.27
CA VAL A 128 14.93 -21.61 -0.61
C VAL A 128 15.63 -20.90 -1.77
N LEU A 129 15.02 -19.86 -2.35
CA LEU A 129 15.63 -19.06 -3.41
C LEU A 129 16.81 -18.20 -2.93
N ALA A 130 16.80 -17.79 -1.65
CA ALA A 130 17.90 -17.07 -1.02
C ALA A 130 19.10 -17.97 -0.71
N GLY A 131 18.92 -19.30 -0.71
CA GLY A 131 19.97 -20.28 -0.38
C GLY A 131 20.23 -20.42 1.13
N ASP A 132 19.28 -19.98 1.96
CA ASP A 132 19.39 -20.01 3.41
C ASP A 132 19.05 -21.41 3.98
N ASP A 133 19.73 -21.80 5.06
CA ASP A 133 19.49 -23.05 5.78
C ASP A 133 18.09 -23.10 6.40
N ALA A 134 17.55 -24.30 6.61
CA ALA A 134 16.18 -24.52 7.10
C ALA A 134 15.84 -23.77 8.41
N ASP A 135 16.85 -23.49 9.25
CA ASP A 135 16.73 -22.72 10.49
C ASP A 135 16.43 -21.23 10.27
N ALA A 136 16.80 -20.64 9.12
CA ALA A 136 16.51 -19.25 8.75
C ALA A 136 15.19 -19.10 7.97
N VAL A 137 14.72 -20.18 7.34
CA VAL A 137 13.47 -20.17 6.55
C VAL A 137 12.22 -20.29 7.43
N LEU A 138 12.31 -21.02 8.56
CA LEU A 138 11.19 -21.23 9.49
C LEU A 138 10.67 -19.95 10.17
N PRO A 139 11.52 -19.00 10.62
CA PRO A 139 11.06 -17.72 11.16
C PRO A 139 10.35 -16.86 10.11
N LEU A 140 10.88 -16.81 8.88
CA LEU A 140 10.32 -16.05 7.76
C LEU A 140 8.92 -16.53 7.36
N ALA A 141 8.65 -17.83 7.51
CA ALA A 141 7.36 -18.43 7.24
C ALA A 141 6.32 -18.18 8.37
N GLY A 142 6.76 -17.82 9.58
CA GLY A 142 5.88 -17.52 10.71
C GLY A 142 5.54 -16.04 10.88
N GLU A 143 6.31 -15.13 10.27
CA GLU A 143 6.11 -13.67 10.34
C GLU A 143 5.33 -13.06 9.17
N GLN A 144 5.05 -13.82 8.10
CA GLN A 144 4.28 -13.40 6.92
C GLN A 144 2.81 -13.83 6.98
#